data_AF-A0A1Q5TAS0-F1
#
_entry.id   AF-A0A1Q5TAS0-F1
#
_cell.length_a   1.000
_cell.length_b   1.000
_cell.length_c   1.000
_cell.angle_alpha   90.00
_cell.angle_beta   90.00
_cell.angle_gamma   90.00
#
_symmetry.space_group_name_H-M   'P 1'
#
loop_
_entity.id
_entity.type
_entity.pdbx_description
1 polymer ?
#
loop_
_entity_poly.entity_id
_entity_poly.type
_entity_poly.pdbx_seq_one_letter_code
_entity_poly.pdbx_strand_id
1 'polypeptide(L)'
;MDAGFHGHVAGCYENEEGHVVFDLTVADGNVFFFFPPDGQDASTLNARNRLQSITHRWVFDPKTRTGSHVSPEIRWDTSGEFSRIDDRFVTKKYNHFWQARIDPAREYDAAKCGSPAGGLFNCLGHYTWDDKSEDVLWAGPRATFQEPTFIPKNGGGEGEGWIIALLNCLDVLRNDIVIVDAQNLKGGPLAIIHLPLKLRLGLHGNFVDQREIEAWQRRRGLDGEVGPAHPAQKPLAWQLDELA
;
A
#
# COMPACT_ATOMS: atom_id res chain seq x y z
N MET A 1 16.08 10.24 -12.27
CA MET A 1 16.12 10.87 -10.94
C MET A 1 17.52 10.72 -10.39
N ASP A 2 17.91 11.66 -9.53
CA ASP A 2 18.99 11.45 -8.57
C ASP A 2 18.66 10.27 -7.62
N ALA A 3 19.64 9.82 -6.83
CA ALA A 3 19.46 8.69 -5.92
C ALA A 3 18.20 8.81 -5.04
N GLY A 4 17.45 7.72 -4.90
CA GLY A 4 16.22 7.67 -4.10
C GLY A 4 15.97 6.28 -3.54
N PHE A 5 15.09 6.20 -2.54
CA PHE A 5 14.67 4.93 -1.95
C PHE A 5 13.35 4.51 -2.58
N HIS A 6 13.34 3.37 -3.29
CA HIS A 6 12.14 2.85 -3.93
C HIS A 6 11.28 2.13 -2.91
N GLY A 7 10.05 2.61 -2.75
CA GLY A 7 9.04 2.10 -1.85
C GLY A 7 8.11 1.08 -2.53
N HIS A 8 6.87 1.00 -2.04
CA HIS A 8 5.91 0.05 -2.59
C HIS A 8 5.40 0.47 -3.96
N VAL A 9 5.15 -0.54 -4.79
CA VAL A 9 4.54 -0.41 -6.12
C VAL A 9 3.02 -0.28 -5.95
N ALA A 10 2.43 0.72 -6.61
CA ALA A 10 0.97 0.84 -6.72
C ALA A 10 0.43 -0.09 -7.82
N GLY A 11 1.04 -0.06 -9.00
CA GLY A 11 0.64 -0.88 -10.13
C GLY A 11 1.66 -0.83 -11.27
N CYS A 12 1.54 -1.79 -12.19
CA CYS A 12 2.39 -1.91 -13.36
C CYS A 12 1.60 -2.55 -14.49
N TYR A 13 1.73 -2.04 -15.72
CA TYR A 13 1.10 -2.62 -16.92
C TYR A 13 1.83 -2.18 -18.20
N GLU A 14 1.57 -2.86 -19.31
CA GLU A 14 2.00 -2.43 -20.65
C GLU A 14 0.89 -1.61 -21.30
N ASN A 15 1.22 -0.41 -21.79
CA ASN A 15 0.25 0.46 -22.46
C ASN A 15 0.07 0.11 -23.95
N GLU A 16 -0.80 0.83 -24.65
CA GLU A 16 -1.14 0.56 -26.06
C GLU A 16 0.06 0.79 -27.01
N GLU A 17 1.03 1.61 -26.61
CA GLU A 17 2.27 1.87 -27.33
C GLU A 17 3.35 0.80 -27.10
N GLY A 18 3.11 -0.16 -26.20
CA GLY A 18 4.08 -1.19 -25.81
C GLY A 18 5.13 -0.69 -24.79
N HIS A 19 4.85 0.42 -24.10
CA HIS A 19 5.67 0.92 -23.01
C HIS A 19 5.24 0.31 -21.68
N VAL A 20 6.20 0.10 -20.78
CA VAL A 20 5.96 -0.35 -19.41
C VAL A 20 5.64 0.87 -18.54
N VAL A 21 4.39 0.95 -18.07
CA VAL A 21 3.96 1.90 -17.04
C VAL A 21 4.22 1.28 -15.67
N PHE A 22 4.92 2.01 -14.80
CA PHE A 22 5.34 1.51 -13.50
C PHE A 22 5.15 2.60 -12.43
N ASP A 23 4.18 2.37 -11.54
CA ASP A 23 3.76 3.34 -10.54
C ASP A 23 4.28 2.91 -9.17
N LEU A 24 5.11 3.72 -8.53
CA LEU A 24 5.65 3.45 -7.19
C LEU A 24 5.94 4.70 -6.39
N THR A 25 5.98 4.55 -5.08
CA THR A 25 6.52 5.56 -4.18
C THR A 25 8.04 5.60 -4.24
N VAL A 26 8.62 6.80 -4.29
CA VAL A 26 10.07 7.03 -4.20
C VAL A 26 10.32 8.08 -3.12
N ALA A 27 11.14 7.74 -2.12
CA ALA A 27 11.55 8.65 -1.08
C ALA A 27 12.87 9.35 -1.41
N ASP A 28 13.00 10.60 -0.98
CA ASP A 28 14.17 11.47 -1.18
C ASP A 28 15.35 11.18 -0.23
N GLY A 29 15.34 10.04 0.46
CA GLY A 29 16.42 9.57 1.32
C GLY A 29 16.17 8.18 1.88
N ASN A 30 17.08 7.71 2.73
CA ASN A 30 17.01 6.38 3.31
C ASN A 30 15.90 6.27 4.37
N VAL A 31 14.76 5.67 3.98
CA VAL A 31 13.63 5.41 4.88
C VAL A 31 14.00 4.43 5.99
N PHE A 32 14.85 3.44 5.69
CA PHE A 32 15.38 2.48 6.66
C PHE A 32 16.66 3.00 7.31
N PHE A 33 16.52 4.16 7.96
CA PHE A 33 17.62 4.89 8.59
C PHE A 33 18.46 4.09 9.60
N PHE A 34 17.91 2.98 10.13
CA PHE A 34 18.57 2.04 11.03
C PHE A 34 19.52 1.06 10.31
N PHE A 35 19.48 1.04 8.98
CA PHE A 35 20.47 0.41 8.10
C PHE A 35 21.18 1.49 7.28
N PRO A 36 22.22 2.14 7.85
CA PRO A 36 22.98 3.16 7.12
C PRO A 36 23.84 2.54 6.01
N PRO A 37 24.28 3.35 5.03
CA PRO A 37 25.33 2.95 4.10
C PRO A 37 26.62 2.55 4.83
N ASP A 38 27.43 1.71 4.19
CA ASP A 38 28.73 1.28 4.72
C ASP A 38 29.60 2.48 5.10
N GLY A 39 30.18 2.43 6.32
CA GLY A 39 31.04 3.48 6.85
C GLY A 39 30.32 4.74 7.33
N GLN A 40 28.98 4.74 7.39
CA GLN A 40 28.17 5.82 7.96
C GLN A 40 27.41 5.34 9.21
N ASP A 41 27.16 6.26 10.13
CA ASP A 41 26.30 5.99 11.29
C ASP A 41 24.82 5.98 10.90
N ALA A 42 24.02 5.22 11.65
CA ALA A 42 22.57 5.23 11.52
C ALA A 42 22.02 6.65 11.75
N SER A 43 21.07 7.06 10.91
CA SER A 43 20.42 8.36 11.09
C SER A 43 19.36 8.30 12.20
N THR A 44 18.63 9.38 12.43
CA THR A 44 17.63 9.48 13.50
C THR A 44 16.20 9.35 12.97
N LEU A 45 15.26 8.94 13.83
CA LEU A 45 13.84 8.94 13.50
C LEU A 45 13.36 10.34 13.05
N ASN A 46 13.86 11.40 13.68
CA ASN A 46 13.55 12.79 13.29
C ASN A 46 14.03 13.12 11.88
N ALA A 47 15.18 12.59 11.45
CA ALA A 47 15.64 12.74 10.07
C ALA A 47 14.76 11.96 9.09
N ARG A 48 14.42 10.70 9.40
CA ARG A 48 13.46 9.91 8.60
C ARG A 48 12.10 10.60 8.46
N ASN A 49 11.63 11.28 9.50
CA ASN A 49 10.33 11.94 9.49
C ASN A 49 10.30 13.22 8.63
N ARG A 50 11.47 13.73 8.18
CA ARG A 50 11.55 14.85 7.23
C ARG A 50 11.58 14.41 5.78
N LEU A 51 11.78 13.12 5.51
CA LEU A 51 11.78 12.59 4.14
C LEU A 51 10.40 12.73 3.51
N GLN A 52 10.37 13.01 2.21
CA GLN A 52 9.17 12.95 1.40
C GLN A 52 9.15 11.62 0.67
N SER A 53 8.01 10.92 0.70
CA SER A 53 7.79 9.65 0.00
C SER A 53 6.72 9.87 -1.06
N ILE A 54 7.15 10.14 -2.29
CA ILE A 54 6.27 10.63 -3.34
C ILE A 54 5.93 9.51 -4.33
N THR A 55 4.65 9.37 -4.67
CA THR A 55 4.19 8.45 -5.72
C THR A 55 4.45 9.02 -7.11
N HIS A 56 5.11 8.23 -7.94
CA HIS A 56 5.49 8.57 -9.31
C HIS A 56 4.93 7.55 -10.29
N ARG A 57 4.55 8.04 -11.48
CA ARG A 57 4.33 7.21 -12.67
C ARG A 57 5.54 7.30 -13.58
N TRP A 58 6.16 6.16 -13.82
CA TRP A 58 7.24 6.00 -14.77
C TRP A 58 6.72 5.34 -16.03
N VAL A 59 7.23 5.76 -17.18
CA VAL A 59 6.92 5.14 -18.47
C VAL A 59 8.25 4.78 -19.13
N PHE A 60 8.45 3.49 -19.38
CA PHE A 60 9.67 2.95 -19.96
C PHE A 60 9.36 2.37 -21.35
N ASP A 61 9.97 2.91 -22.40
CA ASP A 61 10.00 2.24 -23.71
C ASP A 61 11.07 1.14 -23.69
N PRO A 62 10.71 -0.15 -23.85
CA PRO A 62 11.67 -1.26 -23.89
C PRO A 62 12.73 -1.15 -25.00
N LYS A 63 12.50 -0.31 -26.02
CA LYS A 63 13.44 -0.03 -27.11
C LYS A 63 14.42 1.09 -26.78
N THR A 64 14.25 1.77 -25.64
CA THR A 64 15.19 2.79 -25.16
C THR A 64 16.57 2.18 -24.98
N ARG A 65 17.60 2.90 -25.47
CA ARG A 65 19.00 2.47 -25.33
C ARG A 65 19.35 2.21 -23.86
N THR A 66 19.98 1.08 -23.58
CA THR A 66 20.52 0.74 -22.25
C THR A 66 21.40 1.86 -21.70
N GLY A 67 21.21 2.21 -20.43
CA GLY A 67 21.95 3.30 -19.77
C GLY A 67 21.36 4.69 -19.99
N SER A 68 20.25 4.81 -20.72
CA SER A 68 19.50 6.07 -20.80
C SER A 68 18.94 6.47 -19.44
N HIS A 69 18.95 7.77 -19.16
CA HIS A 69 18.30 8.33 -18.00
C HIS A 69 16.82 8.59 -18.29
N VAL A 70 15.93 8.07 -17.45
CA VAL A 70 14.49 8.28 -17.53
C VAL A 70 14.05 9.13 -16.33
N SER A 71 13.06 9.98 -16.53
CA SER A 71 12.39 10.76 -15.48
C SER A 71 10.93 10.33 -15.39
N PRO A 72 10.29 10.42 -14.21
CA PRO A 72 8.88 10.10 -14.07
C PRO A 72 8.03 11.05 -14.94
N GLU A 73 6.96 10.51 -15.52
CA GLU A 73 6.01 11.28 -16.33
C GLU A 73 5.00 12.04 -15.46
N ILE A 74 4.55 11.40 -14.37
CA ILE A 74 3.64 12.01 -13.39
C ILE A 74 4.23 11.87 -11.99
N ARG A 75 4.00 12.89 -11.17
CA ARG A 75 4.35 12.94 -9.74
C ARG A 75 3.14 13.47 -8.97
N TRP A 76 2.85 12.86 -7.84
CA TRP A 76 1.93 13.44 -6.85
C TRP A 76 2.70 14.31 -5.86
N ASP A 77 2.18 15.44 -5.43
CA ASP A 77 2.89 16.31 -4.46
C ASP A 77 2.64 15.91 -3.00
N THR A 78 2.03 14.75 -2.78
CA THR A 78 1.68 14.22 -1.46
C THR A 78 2.64 13.12 -1.02
N SER A 79 3.02 13.15 0.25
CA SER A 79 3.81 12.07 0.86
C SER A 79 2.89 10.92 1.30
N GLY A 80 3.22 9.69 0.91
CA GLY A 80 2.40 8.51 1.22
C GLY A 80 3.13 7.20 0.95
N GLU A 81 2.57 6.10 1.43
CA GLU A 81 3.09 4.74 1.24
C GLU A 81 1.95 3.71 1.34
N PHE A 82 2.26 2.43 1.17
CA PHE A 82 1.34 1.32 1.23
C PHE A 82 0.22 1.44 0.19
N SER A 83 0.66 1.69 -1.06
CA SER A 83 -0.22 1.84 -2.21
C SER A 83 -1.02 0.59 -2.50
N ARG A 84 -2.31 0.77 -2.73
CA ARG A 84 -3.24 -0.27 -3.16
C ARG A 84 -4.01 0.18 -4.39
N ILE A 85 -4.39 -0.78 -5.21
CA ILE A 85 -5.30 -0.59 -6.33
C ILE A 85 -6.51 -1.51 -6.17
N ASP A 86 -7.43 -1.45 -7.12
CA ASP A 86 -8.41 -2.51 -7.31
C ASP A 86 -7.71 -3.75 -7.89
N ASP A 87 -7.56 -4.80 -7.07
CA ASP A 87 -6.75 -5.96 -7.45
C ASP A 87 -7.27 -6.71 -8.71
N ARG A 88 -8.51 -6.46 -9.14
CA ARG A 88 -9.05 -6.94 -10.43
C ARG A 88 -8.28 -6.39 -11.65
N PHE A 89 -7.54 -5.31 -11.43
CA PHE A 89 -6.76 -4.56 -12.41
C PHE A 89 -5.23 -4.71 -12.23
N VAL A 90 -4.77 -5.58 -11.31
CA VAL A 90 -3.34 -5.95 -11.25
C VAL A 90 -2.87 -6.41 -12.63
N THR A 91 -1.73 -5.88 -13.09
CA THR A 91 -1.13 -6.08 -14.42
C THR A 91 -1.91 -5.50 -15.61
N LYS A 92 -2.95 -4.70 -15.38
CA LYS A 92 -3.77 -4.04 -16.40
C LYS A 92 -3.73 -2.52 -16.23
N LYS A 93 -4.13 -1.80 -17.28
CA LYS A 93 -4.40 -0.36 -17.17
C LYS A 93 -5.44 -0.14 -16.08
N TYR A 94 -5.13 0.78 -15.17
CA TYR A 94 -5.96 1.13 -14.02
C TYR A 94 -5.88 2.64 -13.80
N ASN A 95 -6.90 3.20 -13.17
CA ASN A 95 -7.03 4.61 -12.86
C ASN A 95 -6.97 4.90 -11.35
N HIS A 96 -7.54 4.03 -10.51
CA HIS A 96 -7.71 4.30 -9.08
C HIS A 96 -6.60 3.70 -8.22
N PHE A 97 -6.08 4.47 -7.26
CA PHE A 97 -5.24 3.93 -6.18
C PHE A 97 -5.48 4.63 -4.85
N TRP A 98 -5.14 3.94 -3.76
CA TRP A 98 -5.27 4.41 -2.38
C TRP A 98 -3.97 4.24 -1.62
N GLN A 99 -3.71 5.13 -0.65
CA GLN A 99 -2.49 5.10 0.16
C GLN A 99 -2.76 5.50 1.60
N ALA A 100 -1.90 5.03 2.51
CA ALA A 100 -1.69 5.71 3.77
C ALA A 100 -0.89 7.00 3.49
N ARG A 101 -1.54 8.15 3.68
CA ARG A 101 -0.99 9.48 3.39
C ARG A 101 -0.43 10.13 4.65
N ILE A 102 0.67 10.86 4.49
CA ILE A 102 1.23 11.77 5.48
C ILE A 102 0.88 13.21 5.07
N ASP A 103 0.14 13.91 5.92
CA ASP A 103 -0.15 15.33 5.80
C ASP A 103 0.39 16.09 7.03
N PRO A 104 1.59 16.69 6.94
CA PRO A 104 2.20 17.39 8.08
C PRO A 104 1.49 18.72 8.43
N ALA A 105 0.60 19.21 7.57
CA ALA A 105 -0.17 20.44 7.85
C ALA A 105 -1.37 20.18 8.78
N ARG A 106 -1.76 18.91 8.98
CA ARG A 106 -2.81 18.54 9.92
C ARG A 106 -2.29 18.53 11.35
N GLU A 107 -3.16 18.93 12.28
CA GLU A 107 -2.86 18.88 13.71
C GLU A 107 -2.52 17.45 14.17
N TYR A 108 -1.56 17.34 15.08
CA TYR A 108 -1.21 16.11 15.77
C TYR A 108 -0.91 16.39 17.25
N ASP A 109 -1.66 15.76 18.15
CA ASP A 109 -1.53 15.92 19.60
C ASP A 109 -0.38 15.05 20.13
N ALA A 110 0.85 15.50 19.89
CA ALA A 110 2.06 14.81 20.34
C ALA A 110 2.16 14.68 21.86
N ALA A 111 1.52 15.58 22.62
CA ALA A 111 1.52 15.53 24.08
C ALA A 111 0.76 14.30 24.61
N LYS A 112 -0.38 13.96 23.98
CA LYS A 112 -1.13 12.74 24.33
C LYS A 112 -0.66 11.48 23.62
N CYS A 113 -0.19 11.61 22.38
CA CYS A 113 0.07 10.45 21.52
C CYS A 113 1.55 10.04 21.47
N GLY A 114 2.47 10.90 21.90
CA GLY A 114 3.91 10.71 21.70
C GLY A 114 4.30 10.76 20.22
N SER A 115 5.48 10.23 19.88
CA SER A 115 5.89 10.09 18.47
C SER A 115 5.13 8.94 17.80
N PRO A 116 4.53 9.14 16.60
CA PRO A 116 3.77 8.09 15.94
C PRO A 116 4.73 7.01 15.42
N ALA A 117 4.66 5.83 16.01
CA ALA A 117 5.48 4.70 15.58
C ALA A 117 5.16 4.30 14.13
N GLY A 118 6.18 4.00 13.33
CA GLY A 118 6.02 3.65 11.91
C GLY A 118 5.89 4.86 10.96
N GLY A 119 5.61 6.05 11.48
CA GLY A 119 5.36 7.27 10.71
C GLY A 119 3.99 7.86 11.02
N LEU A 120 3.77 9.11 10.61
CA LEU A 120 2.56 9.86 10.99
C LEU A 120 1.28 9.30 10.34
N PHE A 121 1.33 8.80 9.11
CA PHE A 121 0.20 8.23 8.33
C PHE A 121 -1.19 8.65 8.83
N ASN A 122 -1.44 9.97 8.87
CA ASN A 122 -2.59 10.56 9.55
C ASN A 122 -3.79 10.74 8.62
N CYS A 123 -3.64 10.36 7.34
CA CYS A 123 -4.70 10.41 6.35
C CYS A 123 -4.77 9.11 5.55
N LEU A 124 -5.96 8.79 5.03
CA LEU A 124 -6.11 7.93 3.87
C LEU A 124 -6.32 8.82 2.65
N GLY A 125 -5.61 8.53 1.56
CA GLY A 125 -5.78 9.21 0.28
C GLY A 125 -6.34 8.26 -0.78
N HIS A 126 -7.26 8.75 -1.60
CA HIS A 126 -7.73 8.16 -2.85
C HIS A 126 -7.28 9.08 -3.98
N TYR A 127 -6.73 8.51 -5.03
CA TYR A 127 -6.16 9.21 -6.16
C TYR A 127 -6.63 8.60 -7.48
N THR A 128 -6.71 9.43 -8.52
CA THR A 128 -6.96 8.98 -9.90
C THR A 128 -5.90 9.52 -10.85
N TRP A 129 -5.42 8.67 -11.76
CA TRP A 129 -4.38 9.04 -12.71
C TRP A 129 -4.88 9.93 -13.85
N ASP A 130 -6.06 9.63 -14.38
CA ASP A 130 -6.61 10.28 -15.58
C ASP A 130 -6.99 11.74 -15.29
N ASP A 131 -7.74 11.97 -14.21
CA ASP A 131 -8.23 13.30 -13.81
C ASP A 131 -7.27 14.04 -12.86
N LYS A 132 -6.22 13.37 -12.39
CA LYS A 132 -5.31 13.86 -11.33
C LYS A 132 -6.06 14.41 -10.12
N SER A 133 -7.13 13.71 -9.71
CA SER A 133 -7.90 14.09 -8.52
C SER A 133 -7.42 13.38 -7.26
N GLU A 134 -7.61 14.04 -6.11
CA GLU A 134 -7.34 13.52 -4.77
C GLU A 134 -8.58 13.68 -3.89
N ASP A 135 -8.90 12.64 -3.12
CA ASP A 135 -9.87 12.67 -2.03
C ASP A 135 -9.27 12.09 -0.74
N VAL A 136 -9.55 12.71 0.42
CA VAL A 136 -8.73 12.52 1.63
C VAL A 136 -9.60 12.41 2.87
N LEU A 137 -9.34 11.39 3.67
CA LEU A 137 -9.87 11.25 5.03
C LEU A 137 -8.77 11.50 6.05
N TRP A 138 -8.94 12.52 6.90
CA TRP A 138 -8.05 12.75 8.06
C TRP A 138 -8.51 11.91 9.27
N ALA A 139 -7.55 11.25 9.93
CA ALA A 139 -7.79 10.42 11.11
C ALA A 139 -8.22 11.21 12.36
N GLY A 140 -8.06 12.54 12.34
CA GLY A 140 -8.11 13.39 13.53
C GLY A 140 -6.74 13.50 14.21
N PRO A 141 -6.62 14.34 15.26
CA PRO A 141 -5.32 14.73 15.81
C PRO A 141 -4.66 13.66 16.69
N ARG A 142 -5.35 12.54 16.96
CA ARG A 142 -4.95 11.53 17.95
C ARG A 142 -4.88 10.12 17.38
N ALA A 143 -4.92 9.99 16.05
CA ALA A 143 -4.95 8.70 15.40
C ALA A 143 -4.13 8.68 14.11
N THR A 144 -3.76 7.48 13.70
CA THR A 144 -3.04 7.20 12.44
C THR A 144 -3.65 5.97 11.78
N PHE A 145 -3.50 5.83 10.47
CA PHE A 145 -3.92 4.64 9.73
C PHE A 145 -2.77 3.65 9.56
N GLN A 146 -3.09 2.37 9.44
CA GLN A 146 -2.21 1.38 8.82
C GLN A 146 -2.55 1.22 7.32
N GLU A 147 -1.94 0.25 6.64
CA GLU A 147 -2.19 -0.02 5.23
C GLU A 147 -3.70 -0.17 4.93
N PRO A 148 -4.26 0.57 3.96
CA PRO A 148 -5.62 0.35 3.49
C PRO A 148 -5.73 -0.94 2.68
N THR A 149 -6.93 -1.46 2.48
CA THR A 149 -7.21 -2.56 1.56
C THR A 149 -8.51 -2.29 0.83
N PHE A 150 -8.52 -2.48 -0.48
CA PHE A 150 -9.71 -2.31 -1.31
C PHE A 150 -10.60 -3.56 -1.28
N ILE A 151 -11.91 -3.35 -1.23
CA ILE A 151 -12.94 -4.38 -1.27
C ILE A 151 -13.89 -4.04 -2.42
N PRO A 152 -13.98 -4.86 -3.48
CA PRO A 152 -14.82 -4.55 -4.63
C PRO A 152 -16.31 -4.67 -4.30
N LYS A 153 -17.12 -3.74 -4.80
CA LYS A 153 -18.56 -3.89 -4.85
C LYS A 153 -18.93 -4.95 -5.89
N ASN A 154 -19.85 -5.86 -5.54
CA ASN A 154 -20.30 -6.87 -6.47
C ASN A 154 -20.96 -6.24 -7.71
N GLY A 155 -20.42 -6.54 -8.90
CA GLY A 155 -20.86 -5.93 -10.17
C GLY A 155 -20.48 -4.46 -10.34
N GLY A 156 -19.68 -3.88 -9.44
CA GLY A 156 -19.20 -2.49 -9.54
C GLY A 156 -18.04 -2.35 -10.51
N GLY A 157 -17.89 -1.13 -11.04
CA GLY A 157 -16.75 -0.72 -11.87
C GLY A 157 -15.43 -0.69 -11.09
N GLU A 158 -14.34 -0.29 -11.77
CA GLU A 158 -13.04 -0.08 -11.11
C GLU A 158 -13.18 0.89 -9.94
N GLY A 159 -12.65 0.50 -8.78
CA GLY A 159 -12.66 1.33 -7.58
C GLY A 159 -14.02 1.60 -6.96
N GLU A 160 -15.12 1.08 -7.53
CA GLU A 160 -16.41 1.07 -6.87
C GLU A 160 -16.44 -0.01 -5.80
N GLY A 161 -16.48 0.40 -4.53
CA GLY A 161 -16.31 -0.51 -3.41
C GLY A 161 -16.03 0.22 -2.12
N TRP A 162 -15.24 -0.43 -1.28
CA TRP A 162 -14.90 0.08 0.05
C TRP A 162 -13.41 0.02 0.30
N ILE A 163 -12.91 0.93 1.12
CA ILE A 163 -11.62 0.82 1.76
C ILE A 163 -11.83 0.37 3.20
N ILE A 164 -11.13 -0.69 3.59
CA ILE A 164 -10.98 -1.11 4.97
C ILE A 164 -9.57 -0.76 5.45
N ALA A 165 -9.43 -0.21 6.66
CA ALA A 165 -8.14 0.09 7.25
C ALA A 165 -8.18 -0.02 8.78
N LEU A 166 -7.05 -0.32 9.39
CA LEU A 166 -6.87 -0.17 10.84
C LEU A 166 -6.60 1.30 11.18
N LEU A 167 -7.34 1.83 12.14
CA LEU A 167 -7.12 3.13 12.77
C LEU A 167 -6.49 2.91 14.14
N ASN A 168 -5.27 3.41 14.34
CA ASN A 168 -4.59 3.38 15.62
C ASN A 168 -5.05 4.57 16.46
N CYS A 169 -5.91 4.36 17.47
CA CYS A 169 -6.30 5.40 18.41
C CYS A 169 -5.22 5.51 19.51
N LEU A 170 -4.31 6.47 19.34
CA LEU A 170 -3.05 6.52 20.10
C LEU A 170 -3.23 6.98 21.55
N ASP A 171 -4.22 7.85 21.81
CA ASP A 171 -4.50 8.42 23.13
C ASP A 171 -5.16 7.43 24.10
N VAL A 172 -5.93 6.48 23.57
CA VAL A 172 -6.63 5.42 24.33
C VAL A 172 -6.02 4.03 24.14
N LEU A 173 -4.92 3.95 23.39
CA LEU A 173 -4.16 2.71 23.16
C LEU A 173 -5.05 1.54 22.69
N ARG A 174 -5.86 1.77 21.65
CA ARG A 174 -6.64 0.71 20.98
C ARG A 174 -6.58 0.85 19.46
N ASN A 175 -7.08 -0.15 18.77
CA ASN A 175 -7.33 -0.07 17.33
C ASN A 175 -8.82 -0.10 17.04
N ASP A 176 -9.22 0.64 16.02
CA ASP A 176 -10.52 0.52 15.39
C ASP A 176 -10.31 0.01 13.95
N ILE A 177 -11.32 -0.64 13.37
CA ILE A 177 -11.37 -0.93 11.94
C ILE A 177 -12.34 0.07 11.33
N VAL A 178 -11.89 0.83 10.33
CA VAL A 178 -12.75 1.75 9.58
C VAL A 178 -13.10 1.15 8.23
N ILE A 179 -14.33 1.34 7.80
CA ILE A 179 -14.81 1.00 6.46
C ILE A 179 -15.36 2.28 5.84
N VAL A 180 -14.85 2.64 4.67
CA VAL A 180 -15.13 3.91 3.99
C VAL A 180 -15.55 3.63 2.55
N ASP A 181 -16.38 4.48 1.96
CA ASP A 181 -16.63 4.44 0.51
C ASP A 181 -15.32 4.73 -0.24
N ALA A 182 -14.92 3.85 -1.15
CA ALA A 182 -13.62 3.93 -1.81
C ALA A 182 -13.48 5.15 -2.74
N GLN A 183 -14.58 5.77 -3.19
CA GLN A 183 -14.55 6.96 -4.04
C GLN A 183 -15.05 8.22 -3.32
N ASN A 184 -15.29 8.15 -2.02
CA ASN A 184 -15.72 9.28 -1.20
C ASN A 184 -15.14 9.19 0.23
N LEU A 185 -13.82 9.21 0.34
CA LEU A 185 -13.10 9.20 1.61
C LEU A 185 -13.47 10.39 2.49
N LYS A 186 -13.59 11.60 1.93
CA LYS A 186 -14.00 12.79 2.70
C LYS A 186 -15.40 12.68 3.32
N GLY A 187 -16.23 11.78 2.79
CA GLY A 187 -17.54 11.45 3.36
C GLY A 187 -17.44 10.82 4.76
N GLY A 188 -16.26 10.36 5.15
CA GLY A 188 -16.01 9.73 6.44
C GLY A 188 -16.41 8.25 6.44
N PRO A 189 -16.10 7.54 7.54
CA PRO A 189 -16.35 6.11 7.64
C PRO A 189 -17.86 5.81 7.62
N LEU A 190 -18.24 4.83 6.81
CA LEU A 190 -19.58 4.23 6.79
C LEU A 190 -19.81 3.36 8.03
N ALA A 191 -18.74 2.72 8.51
CA ALA A 191 -18.75 1.92 9.72
C ALA A 191 -17.40 2.00 10.44
N ILE A 192 -17.45 1.89 11.77
CA ILE A 192 -16.29 1.78 12.64
C ILE A 192 -16.51 0.60 13.59
N ILE A 193 -15.56 -0.32 13.64
CA ILE A 193 -15.56 -1.46 14.56
C ILE A 193 -14.50 -1.21 15.62
N HIS A 194 -14.93 -1.02 16.86
CA HIS A 194 -14.01 -0.77 17.97
C HIS A 194 -13.42 -2.08 18.50
N LEU A 195 -12.09 -2.24 18.43
CA LEU A 195 -11.44 -3.41 19.01
C LEU A 195 -11.16 -3.17 20.49
N PRO A 196 -11.40 -4.16 21.37
CA PRO A 196 -11.13 -4.04 22.80
C PRO A 196 -9.64 -4.24 23.14
N LEU A 197 -8.74 -4.07 22.16
CA LEU A 197 -7.33 -4.37 22.27
C LEU A 197 -6.48 -3.47 21.38
N LYS A 198 -5.19 -3.41 21.70
CA LYS A 198 -4.16 -2.78 20.89
C LYS A 198 -3.46 -3.82 20.02
N LEU A 199 -3.56 -3.66 18.71
CA LEU A 199 -2.70 -4.33 17.76
C LEU A 199 -1.37 -3.57 17.66
N ARG A 200 -0.29 -4.30 17.44
CA ARG A 200 0.98 -3.66 17.05
C ARG A 200 0.87 -3.14 15.61
N LEU A 201 1.84 -2.34 15.20
CA LEU A 201 1.97 -1.97 13.80
C LEU A 201 2.11 -3.24 12.96
N GLY A 202 1.22 -3.40 12.00
CA GLY A 202 1.31 -4.43 10.98
C GLY A 202 2.24 -4.01 9.85
N LEU A 203 2.28 -4.87 8.84
CA LEU A 203 2.82 -4.57 7.53
C LEU A 203 1.65 -4.60 6.54
N HIS A 204 1.54 -5.69 5.77
CA HIS A 204 0.52 -5.82 4.73
C HIS A 204 -0.71 -6.60 5.17
N GLY A 205 -1.83 -6.34 4.50
CA GLY A 205 -3.09 -7.08 4.63
C GLY A 205 -3.72 -7.37 3.27
N ASN A 206 -4.64 -8.32 3.21
CA ASN A 206 -5.43 -8.58 2.00
C ASN A 206 -6.87 -8.92 2.38
N PHE A 207 -7.82 -8.53 1.55
CA PHE A 207 -9.19 -8.98 1.64
C PHE A 207 -9.35 -10.24 0.78
N VAL A 208 -10.06 -11.23 1.30
CA VAL A 208 -10.44 -12.42 0.54
C VAL A 208 -11.94 -12.53 0.63
N ASP A 209 -12.60 -12.53 -0.52
CA ASP A 209 -14.05 -12.65 -0.53
C ASP A 209 -14.46 -14.04 -0.07
N GLN A 210 -15.52 -14.14 0.73
CA GLN A 210 -16.04 -15.42 1.20
C GLN A 210 -16.32 -16.38 0.05
N ARG A 211 -16.77 -15.86 -1.10
CA ARG A 211 -17.03 -16.65 -2.32
C ARG A 211 -15.75 -17.28 -2.88
N GLU A 212 -14.61 -16.60 -2.77
CA GLU A 212 -13.31 -17.11 -3.18
C GLU A 212 -12.82 -18.20 -2.23
N ILE A 213 -13.02 -18.02 -0.92
CA ILE A 213 -12.71 -19.05 0.08
C ILE A 213 -13.50 -20.32 -0.22
N GLU A 214 -14.81 -20.21 -0.44
CA GLU A 214 -15.68 -21.35 -0.73
C GLU A 214 -15.35 -22.00 -2.09
N ALA A 215 -15.08 -21.19 -3.11
CA ALA A 215 -14.63 -21.70 -4.41
C ALA A 215 -13.31 -22.46 -4.29
N TRP A 216 -12.35 -21.93 -3.53
CA TRP A 216 -11.09 -22.59 -3.27
C TRP A 216 -11.26 -23.90 -2.48
N GLN A 217 -12.12 -23.91 -1.46
CA GLN A 217 -12.44 -25.13 -0.71
C GLN A 217 -13.04 -26.21 -1.60
N ARG A 218 -13.95 -25.87 -2.52
CA ARG A 218 -14.51 -26.83 -3.49
C ARG A 218 -13.43 -27.40 -4.41
N ARG A 219 -12.55 -26.54 -4.95
CA ARG A 219 -11.44 -26.94 -5.82
C ARG A 219 -10.45 -27.88 -5.11
N ARG A 220 -10.29 -27.70 -3.79
CA ARG A 220 -9.42 -28.51 -2.92
C ARG A 220 -10.14 -29.69 -2.24
N GLY A 221 -11.41 -29.92 -2.54
CA GLY A 221 -12.16 -31.06 -2.04
C GLY A 221 -11.63 -32.40 -2.59
N LEU A 222 -12.13 -33.52 -2.05
CA LEU A 222 -11.74 -34.86 -2.49
C LEU A 222 -11.97 -35.08 -3.99
N ASP A 223 -13.11 -34.59 -4.49
CA ASP A 223 -13.49 -34.65 -5.90
C ASP A 223 -13.21 -33.34 -6.66
N GLY A 224 -12.47 -32.41 -6.03
CA GLY A 224 -12.14 -31.10 -6.60
C GLY A 224 -11.00 -31.20 -7.62
N GLU A 225 -10.99 -30.32 -8.63
CA GLU A 225 -10.01 -30.35 -9.73
C GLU A 225 -8.54 -30.27 -9.27
N VAL A 226 -8.26 -29.61 -8.14
CA VAL A 226 -6.90 -29.47 -7.58
C VAL A 226 -6.61 -30.60 -6.57
N GLY A 227 -7.65 -31.27 -6.08
CA GLY A 227 -7.57 -32.27 -5.01
C GLY A 227 -7.13 -31.68 -3.66
N PRO A 228 -7.08 -32.51 -2.61
CA PRO A 228 -6.67 -32.07 -1.27
C PRO A 228 -5.20 -31.67 -1.19
N ALA A 229 -4.85 -30.91 -0.15
CA ALA A 229 -3.45 -30.61 0.16
C ALA A 229 -2.74 -31.86 0.69
N HIS A 230 -1.62 -32.20 0.06
CA HIS A 230 -0.74 -33.25 0.55
C HIS A 230 0.50 -32.62 1.17
N PRO A 231 0.93 -33.07 2.37
CA PRO A 231 2.23 -32.70 2.90
C PRO A 231 3.34 -33.03 1.90
N ALA A 232 4.34 -32.16 1.80
CA ALA A 232 5.53 -32.45 1.00
C ALA A 232 6.18 -33.73 1.54
N GLN A 233 6.30 -34.76 0.69
CA GLN A 233 6.87 -36.06 1.08
C GLN A 233 8.38 -36.13 0.87
N LYS A 234 8.92 -35.25 0.02
CA LYS A 234 10.33 -35.11 -0.30
C LYS A 234 10.61 -33.67 -0.75
N PRO A 235 11.85 -33.18 -0.64
CA PRO A 235 12.24 -31.91 -1.23
C PRO A 235 11.93 -31.88 -2.73
N LEU A 236 11.61 -30.70 -3.25
CA LEU A 236 11.49 -30.47 -4.68
C LEU A 236 12.87 -30.62 -5.34
N ALA A 237 12.91 -30.97 -6.63
CA ALA A 237 14.16 -31.24 -7.34
C ALA A 237 15.17 -30.08 -7.20
N TRP A 238 14.72 -28.84 -7.36
CA TRP A 238 15.56 -27.65 -7.22
C TRP A 238 16.13 -27.44 -5.80
N GLN A 239 15.49 -28.00 -4.76
CA GLN A 239 16.01 -27.93 -3.38
C GLN A 239 17.14 -28.95 -3.13
N LEU A 240 17.26 -29.97 -3.98
CA LEU A 240 18.34 -30.95 -3.92
C LEU A 240 19.56 -30.49 -4.72
N ASP A 241 19.34 -29.73 -5.79
CA ASP A 241 20.41 -29.20 -6.64
C ASP A 241 21.28 -28.14 -5.92
N GLU A 242 20.74 -27.45 -4.91
CA GLU A 242 21.51 -26.49 -4.07
C GLU A 242 22.36 -27.17 -2.99
N LEU A 243 22.22 -28.48 -2.79
CA LEU A 243 22.95 -29.26 -1.79
C LEU A 243 24.07 -30.13 -2.40
N ALA A 244 24.25 -30.10 -3.72
CA ALA A 244 25.27 -30.84 -4.47
C ALA A 244 26.41 -29.93 -4.93
#